data_AF-A0A367I6N3-F1
#
_entry.id   AF-A0A367I6N3-F1
#
_cell.length_a   1.000
_cell.length_b   1.000
_cell.length_c   1.000
_cell.angle_alpha   90.00
_cell.angle_beta   90.00
_cell.angle_gamma   90.00
#
_symmetry.space_group_name_H-M   'P 1'
#
loop_
_entity.id
_entity.type
_entity.pdbx_description
1 polymer ?
#
loop_
_entity_poly.entity_id
_entity_poly.type
_entity_poly.pdbx_seq_one_letter_code
_entity_poly.pdbx_strand_id
1 'polypeptide(L)'
;MSDASTSHESLESCPDCGALSRIGTIRCPECGRFNANIHVREEATVEDARREARTRSSTEVDPSLYSLDPSAAIEIDADEEIEDPSRPWDGGSTDFRFEEE
;
A
#
# COMPACT_ATOMS: atom_id res chain seq x y z
N MET A 1 -43.59 -13.37 4.10
CA MET A 1 -42.61 -13.73 3.07
C MET A 1 -41.72 -12.52 2.92
N SER A 2 -40.48 -12.65 3.37
CA SER A 2 -39.64 -11.53 3.82
C SER A 2 -39.17 -10.64 2.68
N ASP A 3 -39.21 -9.34 2.96
CA ASP A 3 -38.84 -8.20 2.13
C ASP A 3 -37.40 -8.31 1.58
N ALA A 4 -37.23 -8.15 0.27
CA ALA A 4 -35.92 -8.15 -0.42
C ALA A 4 -35.17 -6.81 -0.26
N SER A 5 -35.76 -5.85 0.44
CA SER A 5 -35.29 -4.47 0.56
C SER A 5 -34.12 -4.26 1.53
N THR A 6 -33.78 -5.25 2.38
CA THR A 6 -32.68 -5.15 3.37
C THR A 6 -31.29 -5.50 2.81
N SER A 7 -31.17 -5.85 1.53
CA SER A 7 -29.92 -6.39 0.96
C SER A 7 -28.87 -5.33 0.57
N HIS A 8 -29.18 -4.04 0.72
CA HIS A 8 -28.32 -2.93 0.28
C HIS A 8 -27.73 -2.08 1.42
N GLU A 9 -28.01 -2.40 2.69
CA GLU A 9 -27.54 -1.59 3.83
C GLU A 9 -26.02 -1.62 4.02
N SER A 10 -25.32 -2.57 3.39
CA SER A 10 -23.87 -2.79 3.53
C SER A 10 -23.07 -2.53 2.26
N LEU A 11 -23.64 -1.80 1.29
CA LEU A 11 -22.99 -1.50 0.01
C LEU A 11 -22.70 -0.01 -0.15
N GLU A 12 -21.54 0.32 -0.72
CA GLU A 12 -21.13 1.66 -1.13
C GLU A 12 -20.97 1.73 -2.64
N SER A 13 -21.34 2.85 -3.25
CA SER A 13 -21.16 3.09 -4.68
C SER A 13 -19.86 3.84 -4.93
N CYS A 14 -19.04 3.34 -5.86
CA CYS A 14 -17.83 4.04 -6.27
C CYS A 14 -18.21 5.37 -6.97
N PRO A 15 -17.67 6.52 -6.53
CA PRO A 15 -17.98 7.81 -7.13
C PRO A 15 -17.51 7.97 -8.59
N ASP A 16 -16.57 7.16 -9.07
CA ASP A 16 -16.04 7.29 -10.44
C ASP A 16 -16.70 6.35 -11.45
N CYS A 17 -16.98 5.12 -11.06
CA CYS A 17 -17.53 4.11 -11.99
C CYS A 17 -18.91 3.59 -11.59
N GLY A 18 -19.44 4.01 -10.44
CA GLY A 18 -20.75 3.58 -9.95
C GLY A 18 -20.83 2.13 -9.48
N ALA A 19 -19.70 1.41 -9.44
CA ALA A 19 -19.67 0.02 -9.00
C ALA A 19 -20.05 -0.10 -7.52
N LEU A 20 -20.95 -1.03 -7.21
CA LEU A 20 -21.36 -1.34 -5.83
C LEU A 20 -20.35 -2.29 -5.20
N SER A 21 -19.76 -1.87 -4.09
CA SER A 21 -18.81 -2.67 -3.30
C SER A 21 -19.29 -2.76 -1.85
N ARG A 22 -18.77 -3.71 -1.08
CA ARG A 22 -19.09 -3.74 0.36
C ARG A 22 -18.47 -2.52 1.04
N ILE A 23 -19.19 -1.93 2.00
CA ILE A 23 -18.66 -0.83 2.82
C ILE A 23 -17.32 -1.24 3.43
N GLY A 24 -16.30 -0.41 3.23
CA GLY A 24 -14.94 -0.67 3.73
C GLY A 24 -14.03 -1.38 2.73
N THR A 25 -14.43 -1.47 1.46
CA THR A 25 -13.56 -1.99 0.40
C THR A 25 -12.47 -0.97 0.07
N ILE A 26 -11.20 -1.32 0.26
CA ILE A 26 -10.06 -0.38 0.09
C ILE A 26 -9.95 0.13 -1.36
N ARG A 27 -10.22 -0.74 -2.33
CA ARG A 27 -10.17 -0.40 -3.76
C ARG A 27 -11.43 -0.85 -4.46
N CYS A 28 -11.95 -0.01 -5.35
CA CYS A 28 -13.02 -0.42 -6.24
C CYS A 28 -12.58 -1.64 -7.09
N PRO A 29 -13.38 -2.72 -7.16
CA PRO A 29 -13.02 -3.92 -7.93
C PRO A 29 -13.00 -3.67 -9.44
N GLU A 30 -13.68 -2.62 -9.92
CA GLU A 30 -13.78 -2.30 -11.35
C GLU A 30 -12.71 -1.29 -11.78
N CYS A 31 -12.69 -0.10 -11.18
CA CYS A 31 -11.79 0.97 -11.61
C CYS A 31 -10.48 1.07 -10.81
N GLY A 32 -10.31 0.26 -9.76
CA GLY A 32 -9.08 0.24 -8.95
C GLY A 32 -8.83 1.48 -8.10
N ARG A 33 -9.73 2.48 -8.09
CA ARG A 33 -9.60 3.67 -7.24
C ARG A 33 -9.60 3.28 -5.77
N PHE A 34 -8.72 3.93 -5.01
CA PHE A 34 -8.73 3.88 -3.56
C PHE A 34 -9.89 4.68 -2.95
N ASN A 35 -10.62 4.04 -2.06
CA ASN A 35 -11.61 4.68 -1.20
C ASN A 35 -10.86 5.34 -0.03
N ALA A 36 -10.40 6.58 -0.21
CA ALA A 36 -9.51 7.31 0.70
C ALA A 36 -10.05 7.49 2.13
N ASN A 37 -11.34 7.24 2.37
CA ASN A 37 -11.99 7.38 3.68
C ASN A 37 -11.76 6.20 4.64
N ILE A 38 -11.11 5.11 4.19
CA ILE A 38 -10.85 3.92 5.03
C ILE A 38 -9.62 4.11 5.94
N HIS A 39 -8.77 5.10 5.69
CA HIS A 39 -7.58 5.36 6.50
C HIS A 39 -7.85 6.18 7.76
N VAL A 40 -9.04 6.76 7.93
CA VAL A 40 -9.46 7.35 9.20
C VAL A 40 -10.27 6.30 9.97
N ARG A 41 -9.64 5.17 10.29
CA ARG A 41 -10.10 4.38 11.44
C ARG A 41 -9.79 5.25 12.66
N GLU A 42 -10.74 5.37 13.61
CA GLU A 42 -10.41 5.86 14.96
C GLU A 42 -9.12 5.17 15.38
N GLU A 43 -8.11 5.96 15.80
CA GLU A 43 -6.75 5.49 16.06
C GLU A 43 -6.82 4.15 16.79
N ALA A 44 -6.44 3.06 16.09
CA ALA A 44 -6.51 1.72 16.66
C ALA A 44 -5.77 1.77 18.00
N THR A 45 -6.44 1.39 19.08
CA THR A 45 -5.83 1.52 20.40
C THR A 45 -4.56 0.66 20.45
N VAL A 46 -3.61 1.04 21.30
CA VAL A 46 -2.40 0.24 21.54
C VAL A 46 -2.75 -1.22 21.89
N GLU A 47 -3.91 -1.45 22.49
CA GLU A 47 -4.39 -2.78 22.83
C GLU A 47 -4.91 -3.57 21.62
N ASP A 48 -5.58 -2.92 20.67
CA ASP A 48 -6.00 -3.56 19.42
C ASP A 48 -4.79 -3.93 18.55
N ALA A 49 -3.81 -3.03 18.46
CA ALA A 49 -2.54 -3.31 17.79
C ALA A 49 -1.79 -4.49 18.44
N ARG A 50 -1.80 -4.59 19.78
CA ARG A 50 -1.20 -5.73 20.51
C ARG A 50 -1.95 -7.03 20.27
N ARG A 51 -3.28 -7.01 20.18
CA ARG A 51 -4.10 -8.19 19.90
C ARG A 51 -3.84 -8.72 18.48
N GLU A 52 -3.76 -7.82 17.49
CA GLU A 52 -3.38 -8.17 16.12
C GLU A 52 -1.95 -8.73 16.04
N ALA A 53 -1.01 -8.13 16.76
CA ALA A 53 0.37 -8.62 16.80
C ALA A 53 0.47 -10.02 17.42
N ARG A 54 -0.33 -10.33 18.45
CA ARG A 54 -0.37 -11.66 19.09
C ARG A 54 -1.03 -12.73 18.22
N THR A 55 -1.96 -12.34 17.36
CA THR A 55 -2.67 -13.27 16.44
C THR A 55 -1.85 -13.58 15.19
N ARG A 56 -0.89 -12.71 14.82
CA ARG A 56 0.18 -13.06 13.89
C ARG A 56 1.13 -14.03 14.61
N SER A 57 0.89 -15.33 14.47
CA SER A 57 1.88 -16.32 14.91
C SER A 57 3.18 -15.98 14.20
N SER A 58 4.25 -15.67 14.94
CA SER A 58 5.59 -15.75 14.39
C SER A 58 5.82 -17.21 14.06
N THR A 59 5.58 -17.61 12.81
CA THR A 59 6.03 -18.91 12.35
C THR A 59 7.53 -18.94 12.61
N GLU A 60 7.99 -19.91 13.39
CA GLU A 60 9.41 -20.10 13.63
C GLU A 60 10.02 -20.45 12.27
N VAL A 61 10.67 -19.47 11.65
CA VAL A 61 11.27 -19.64 10.33
C VAL A 61 12.67 -20.20 10.55
N ASP A 62 12.94 -21.36 9.96
CA ASP A 62 14.28 -21.96 9.98
C ASP A 62 15.27 -21.05 9.24
N PRO A 63 16.27 -20.47 9.93
CA PRO A 63 17.27 -19.60 9.30
C PRO A 63 18.08 -20.29 8.20
N SER A 64 18.16 -21.63 8.22
CA SER A 64 18.90 -22.40 7.22
C SER A 64 18.29 -22.27 5.81
N LEU A 65 17.00 -21.95 5.70
CA LEU A 65 16.30 -21.72 4.43
C LEU A 65 16.74 -20.44 3.71
N TYR A 66 17.47 -19.56 4.40
CA TYR A 66 18.00 -18.30 3.86
C TYR A 66 19.53 -18.32 3.78
N SER A 67 20.17 -19.46 4.07
CA SER A 67 21.61 -19.62 3.91
C SER A 67 21.89 -19.94 2.44
N LEU A 68 22.51 -19.01 1.73
CA LEU A 68 23.08 -19.30 0.42
C LEU A 68 24.30 -20.21 0.58
N ASP A 69 24.48 -21.17 -0.32
CA ASP A 69 25.66 -22.04 -0.34
C ASP A 69 26.91 -21.16 -0.57
N PRO A 70 27.88 -21.15 0.37
CA PRO A 70 29.13 -20.40 0.20
C PRO A 70 29.96 -20.84 -1.01
N SER A 71 29.66 -22.01 -1.55
CA SER A 71 30.34 -22.62 -2.71
C SER A 71 29.63 -22.33 -4.02
N ALA A 72 28.45 -21.69 -3.99
CA ALA A 72 27.74 -21.31 -5.20
C ALA A 72 28.57 -20.28 -5.98
N ALA A 73 28.79 -20.55 -7.26
CA ALA A 73 29.45 -19.59 -8.14
C ALA A 73 28.53 -18.37 -8.30
N ILE A 74 29.05 -17.19 -7.97
CA ILE A 74 28.37 -15.92 -8.25
C ILE A 74 28.64 -15.61 -9.72
N GLU A 75 27.61 -15.64 -10.55
CA GLU A 75 27.70 -15.15 -11.92
C GLU A 75 27.91 -13.64 -11.87
N ILE A 76 29.05 -13.19 -12.39
CA ILE A 76 29.36 -11.77 -12.55
C ILE A 76 28.95 -11.44 -13.96
N ASP A 77 27.80 -10.77 -14.12
CA ASP A 77 27.45 -10.16 -15.40
C ASP A 77 28.57 -9.18 -15.79
N ALA A 78 29.01 -9.25 -17.04
CA ALA A 78 29.99 -8.31 -17.55
C ALA A 78 29.41 -6.90 -17.39
N ASP A 79 30.15 -6.01 -16.70
CA ASP A 79 29.76 -4.63 -16.47
C ASP A 79 29.59 -3.91 -17.82
N GLU A 80 28.39 -3.99 -18.41
CA GLU A 80 28.01 -3.12 -19.51
C GLU A 80 27.88 -1.72 -18.92
N GLU A 81 28.74 -0.80 -19.36
CA GLU A 81 28.70 0.60 -18.96
C GLU A 81 27.39 1.21 -19.46
N ILE A 82 26.36 1.18 -18.60
CA ILE A 82 25.06 1.78 -18.89
C ILE A 82 25.25 3.30 -18.85
N GLU A 83 25.10 3.94 -20.01
CA GLU A 83 25.17 5.39 -20.16
C GLU A 83 24.13 6.06 -19.23
N ASP A 84 24.57 6.98 -18.35
CA ASP A 84 23.72 7.60 -17.33
C ASP A 84 22.53 8.33 -17.99
N PRO A 85 21.28 7.85 -17.81
CA PRO A 85 20.12 8.44 -18.44
C PRO A 85 19.62 9.70 -17.70
N SER A 86 20.28 10.11 -16.62
CA SER A 86 19.84 11.23 -15.81
C SER A 86 20.04 12.57 -16.53
N ARG A 87 19.05 13.47 -16.38
CA ARG A 87 19.14 14.86 -16.85
C ARG A 87 19.26 15.79 -15.66
N PRO A 88 20.19 16.77 -15.67
CA PRO A 88 20.31 17.72 -14.58
C PRO A 88 19.05 18.58 -14.48
N TRP A 89 18.59 18.79 -13.25
CA TRP A 89 17.39 19.57 -12.95
C TRP A 89 17.72 21.07 -12.90
N ASP A 90 17.06 21.88 -13.74
CA ASP A 90 17.29 23.34 -13.86
C ASP A 90 16.18 24.19 -13.19
N GLY A 91 15.22 23.55 -12.52
CA GLY A 91 13.99 24.20 -12.04
C GLY A 91 14.01 24.71 -10.58
N GLY A 92 15.16 24.71 -9.91
CA GLY A 92 15.23 25.04 -8.48
C GLY A 92 15.42 26.53 -8.23
N SER A 93 14.35 27.28 -7.94
CA SER A 93 14.47 28.61 -7.32
C SER A 93 14.66 28.46 -5.81
N THR A 94 15.75 29.00 -5.28
CA THR A 94 16.04 29.06 -3.84
C THR A 94 15.52 30.32 -3.16
N ASP A 95 14.76 31.17 -3.86
CA ASP A 95 14.22 32.40 -3.27
C ASP A 95 12.95 32.11 -2.46
N PHE A 96 13.12 31.88 -1.17
CA PHE A 96 12.05 31.68 -0.18
C PHE A 96 11.68 32.98 0.56
N ARG A 97 11.73 34.12 -0.11
CA ARG A 97 11.27 35.38 0.49
C ARG A 97 9.75 35.43 0.50
N PHE A 98 9.19 35.69 1.67
CA PHE A 98 7.78 36.06 1.80
C PHE A 98 7.71 37.58 1.65
N GLU A 99 6.91 38.06 0.70
CA GLU A 99 6.55 39.48 0.62
C GLU A 99 5.63 39.78 1.81
N GLU A 100 6.14 40.50 2.82
CA GLU A 100 5.35 40.97 3.94
C GLU A 100 4.50 42.16 3.48
N GLU A 101 3.17 42.02 3.54
CA GLU A 101 2.18 43.07 3.25
C GLU A 101 2.16 44.17 4.33
#